data_AF-A0A645IZW9-F1
#
_entry.id   AF-A0A645IZW9-F1
#
_cell.length_a   1.000
_cell.length_b   1.000
_cell.length_c   1.000
_cell.angle_alpha   90.00
_cell.angle_beta   90.00
_cell.angle_gamma   90.00
#
_symmetry.space_group_name_H-M   'P 1'
#
loop_
_entity.id
_entity.type
_entity.pdbx_description
1 polymer ?
#
loop_
_entity_poly.entity_id
_entity_poly.type
_entity_poly.pdbx_seq_one_letter_code
_entity_poly.pdbx_strand_id
1 'polypeptide(L)' 'MVPEGCYLFLGDNRANSVDSRYWSNPYIPYDEIMGEAKFIIKPFDRFGGLK' A
#
# COMPACT_ATOMS: atom_id res chain seq x y z
N MET A 1 1.07 9.77 15.94
CA MET A 1 -0.04 10.29 15.12
C MET A 1 0.46 10.50 13.71
N VAL A 2 -0.35 10.20 12.69
CA VAL A 2 0.00 10.42 11.28
C VAL A 2 -0.22 11.91 10.95
N PRO A 3 0.72 12.60 10.28
CA PRO A 3 0.53 13.98 9.85
C PRO A 3 -0.69 14.15 8.92
N GLU A 4 -1.29 15.33 8.93
CA GLU A 4 -2.39 15.66 8.01
C GLU A 4 -1.94 15.55 6.54
N GLY A 5 -2.79 14.97 5.69
CA GLY A 5 -2.47 14.76 4.27
C GLY A 5 -1.48 13.63 3.99
N CYS A 6 -0.99 12.94 5.03
CA CYS A 6 -0.08 11.81 4.90
C CYS A 6 -0.75 10.48 5.29
N TYR A 7 -0.16 9.39 4.80
CA TYR A 7 -0.65 8.03 4.96
C TYR A 7 0.43 7.10 5.52
N LEU A 8 0.00 6.12 6.32
CA LEU A 8 0.84 5.03 6.83
C LEU A 8 0.54 3.78 5.99
N PHE A 9 1.56 3.21 5.34
CA PHE A 9 1.42 2.02 4.51
C PHE A 9 1.87 0.77 5.28
N LEU A 10 1.06 -0.28 5.22
CA LEU A 10 1.34 -1.57 5.85
C LEU A 10 1.07 -2.69 4.86
N GLY A 11 2.03 -3.59 4.65
CA GLY A 11 1.83 -4.74 3.78
C GLY A 11 1.00 -5.83 4.46
N ASP A 12 0.21 -6.58 3.68
CA ASP A 12 -0.61 -7.68 4.21
C ASP A 12 0.24 -8.82 4.79
N ASN A 13 1.40 -9.11 4.20
CA ASN A 13 2.37 -10.03 4.76
C ASN A 13 3.16 -9.36 5.90
N ARG A 14 2.48 -9.08 7.02
CA ARG A 14 2.94 -8.22 8.11
C ARG A 14 4.30 -8.59 8.68
N ALA A 15 4.61 -9.89 8.77
CA ALA A 15 5.87 -10.37 9.31
C ALA A 15 7.05 -10.17 8.35
N ASN A 16 6.80 -10.04 7.05
CA ASN A 16 7.84 -9.99 6.02
C ASN A 16 7.77 -8.71 5.16
N SER A 17 6.98 -7.72 5.56
CA SER A 17 6.84 -6.46 4.83
C SER A 17 7.78 -5.40 5.40
N VAL A 18 8.66 -4.88 4.54
CA VAL A 18 9.45 -3.67 4.82
C VAL A 18 8.61 -2.47 4.44
N ASP A 19 7.70 -2.09 5.34
CA ASP A 19 6.75 -0.99 5.16
C ASP A 19 7.06 0.19 6.09
N SER A 20 6.12 1.12 6.25
CA SER A 20 6.27 2.35 7.04
C SER A 20 6.79 2.13 8.47
N ARG A 21 6.69 0.93 9.04
CA ARG A 21 7.26 0.61 10.36
C ARG A 21 8.79 0.66 10.39
N TYR A 22 9.44 0.53 9.24
CA TYR A 22 10.90 0.40 9.11
C TYR A 22 11.56 1.53 8.31
N TRP A 23 10.79 2.30 7.54
CA TRP A 23 11.34 3.37 6.72
C TRP A 23 11.78 4.57 7.56
N SER A 24 12.87 5.24 7.15
CA SER A 24 13.33 6.46 7.82
C SER A 24 12.34 7.64 7.69
N ASN A 25 11.63 7.72 6.56
CA ASN A 25 10.46 8.58 6.41
C ASN A 25 9.20 7.69 6.30
N PRO A 26 8.46 7.49 7.40
CA PRO A 26 7.42 6.46 7.47
C PRO A 26 6.12 6.86 6.77
N TYR A 27 5.88 8.15 6.52
CA TYR A 27 4.62 8.64 5.98
C TYR A 27 4.76 9.09 4.54
N ILE A 28 3.77 8.73 3.72
CA ILE A 28 3.71 9.12 2.31
C ILE A 28 2.65 10.20 2.15
N PRO A 29 2.96 11.35 1.53
CA PRO A 29 1.97 12.40 1.29
C PRO A 29 0.98 11.99 0.18
N TYR A 30 -0.22 12.55 0.21
CA TYR A 30 -1.31 12.21 -0.72
C TYR A 30 -0.92 12.34 -2.20
N ASP A 31 -0.15 13.36 -2.54
CA ASP A 31 0.27 13.71 -3.90
C ASP A 31 1.25 12.70 -4.51
N GLU A 32 1.91 11.88 -3.70
CA GLU A 32 2.74 10.76 -4.15
C GLU A 32 1.93 9.47 -4.43
N ILE A 33 0.64 9.42 -4.07
CA ILE A 33 -0.21 8.26 -4.31
C ILE A 33 -0.69 8.26 -5.76
N MET A 34 -0.18 7.32 -6.56
CA MET A 34 -0.56 7.19 -7.98
C MET A 34 -1.99 6.67 -8.19
N GLY A 35 -2.52 5.88 -7.26
CA GLY A 35 -3.88 5.34 -7.37
C GLY A 35 -4.14 4.14 -6.45
N GLU A 36 -5.34 3.59 -6.57
CA GLU A 36 -5.82 2.45 -5.79
C GLU A 36 -5.88 1.18 -6.65
N ALA A 37 -5.35 0.07 -6.15
CA ALA A 37 -5.43 -1.22 -6.82
C ALA A 37 -6.86 -1.78 -6.75
N LYS A 38 -7.51 -1.97 -7.90
CA LYS A 38 -8.90 -2.46 -7.99
C LYS A 38 -9.07 -3.83 -8.62
N PHE A 39 -8.15 -4.27 -9.48
CA PHE A 39 -8.28 -5.51 -10.25
C PHE A 39 -6.97 -6.29 -10.30
N ILE A 40 -7.08 -7.61 -10.29
CA ILE A 40 -5.99 -8.54 -10.58
C ILE A 40 -6.13 -8.93 -12.06
N ILE A 41 -5.13 -8.57 -12.87
CA ILE A 41 -5.13 -8.90 -14.31
C ILE A 41 -4.44 -10.24 -14.57
N LYS A 42 -3.42 -10.57 -13.76
CA LYS A 42 -2.63 -11.79 -13.90
C LYS A 42 -2.27 -12.41 -12.54
N PRO A 43 -2.04 -13.73 -12.49
CA PRO A 43 -2.34 -14.72 -13.53
C PRO A 43 -3.85 -14.85 -13.81
N PHE A 44 -4.24 -15.36 -14.99
CA PHE A 44 -5.63 -15.28 -15.49
C PHE A 44 -6.64 -16.09 -14.67
N ASP A 45 -6.19 -17.14 -13.99
CA ASP A 45 -6.97 -17.92 -13.02
C ASP A 45 -7.38 -17.09 -11.78
N ARG A 46 -6.67 -15.98 -11.53
CA ARG A 46 -6.96 -15.01 -10.49
C ARG A 46 -7.61 -13.73 -11.03
N PHE A 47 -7.97 -13.68 -12.31
CA PHE A 47 -8.57 -12.48 -12.91
C PHE A 47 -9.85 -12.11 -12.18
N GLY A 48 -9.95 -10.86 -11.73
CA GLY A 48 -11.11 -10.37 -11.00
C GLY A 48 -10.85 -9.10 -10.21
N GLY A 49 -11.86 -8.65 -9.47
CA GLY A 49 -11.72 -7.53 -8.53
C GLY A 49 -10.84 -7.90 -7.34
N LEU A 50 -10.01 -6.95 -6.90
CA LEU A 50 -9.32 -7.03 -5.63
C LEU A 50 -10.38 -6.90 -4.52
N LYS A 51 -10.37 -7.81 -3.55
CA LYS A 51 -11.29 -7.82 -2.42
C LYS A 51 -10.72 -7.08 -1.23
#